data_AF-A0A9E3RZ07-F1
#
_entry.id   AF-A0A9E3RZ07-F1
#
_cell.length_a   1.000
_cell.length_b   1.000
_cell.length_c   1.000
_cell.angle_alpha   90.00
_cell.angle_beta   90.00
_cell.angle_gamma   90.00
#
_symmetry.space_group_name_H-M   'P 1'
#
loop_
_entity.id
_entity.type
_entity.pdbx_description
1 polymer ?
#
loop_
_entity_poly.entity_id
_entity_poly.type
_entity_poly.pdbx_seq_one_letter_code
_entity_poly.pdbx_strand_id
1 'polypeptide(L)'
;AVDGRLPPSRHIEVKGRAKGSSTITVTRNEILYGLNQQDKFMLAIVLDDGEQHEGPFYVTKPFTQEPDWAVTSINLDLDQLLARAKQPN
;
A
#
# COMPACT_ATOMS: atom_id res chain seq x y z
N ALA A 1 5.24 13.54 21.43
CA ALA A 1 4.58 14.73 20.85
C ALA A 1 5.67 15.60 20.26
N VAL A 2 5.50 16.06 19.01
CA VAL A 2 6.36 17.11 18.45
C VAL A 2 5.62 18.42 18.73
N ASP A 3 6.26 19.36 19.43
CA ASP A 3 5.67 20.65 19.81
C ASP A 3 4.30 20.57 20.53
N GLY A 4 4.15 19.61 21.45
CA GLY A 4 2.92 19.45 22.24
C GLY A 4 1.69 18.95 21.45
N ARG A 5 1.85 18.64 20.16
CA ARG A 5 0.82 18.00 19.33
C ARG A 5 1.13 16.52 19.13
N LEU A 6 0.07 15.72 19.07
CA LEU A 6 0.20 14.34 18.59
C LEU A 6 0.60 14.40 17.11
N PRO A 7 1.59 13.61 16.68
CA PRO A 7 1.94 13.53 15.27
C PRO A 7 0.72 13.06 14.46
N PRO A 8 0.60 13.48 13.19
CA PRO A 8 -0.51 13.06 12.35
C PRO A 8 -0.54 11.53 12.25
N SER A 9 -1.71 10.95 12.48
CA SER A 9 -1.90 9.51 12.33
C SER A 9 -1.74 9.10 10.87
N ARG A 10 -1.07 7.96 10.66
CA ARG A 10 -1.00 7.31 9.35
C ARG A 10 -1.71 5.97 9.42
N HIS A 11 -2.37 5.61 8.34
CA HIS A 11 -2.96 4.29 8.15
C HIS A 11 -2.11 3.53 7.15
N ILE A 12 -1.61 2.37 7.56
CA ILE A 12 -0.71 1.57 6.74
C ILE A 12 -1.40 0.24 6.47
N GLU A 13 -1.63 -0.05 5.19
CA GLU A 13 -2.03 -1.37 4.72
C GLU A 13 -0.77 -2.09 4.25
N VAL A 14 -0.46 -3.26 4.81
CA VAL A 14 0.76 -4.01 4.50
C VAL A 14 0.44 -5.20 3.60
N LYS A 15 1.14 -5.33 2.47
CA LYS A 15 1.06 -6.48 1.57
C LYS A 15 2.43 -7.11 1.39
N GLY A 16 2.57 -8.35 1.84
CA GLY A 16 3.73 -9.19 1.55
C GLY A 16 3.56 -9.92 0.23
N ARG A 17 4.63 -10.02 -0.57
CA ARG A 17 4.69 -10.87 -1.76
C ARG A 17 6.02 -11.57 -1.88
N ALA A 18 6.02 -12.78 -2.42
CA ALA A 18 7.25 -13.48 -2.77
C ALA A 18 8.01 -12.70 -3.86
N LYS A 19 9.35 -12.66 -3.79
CA LYS A 19 10.18 -12.11 -4.87
C LYS A 19 9.85 -12.84 -6.18
N GLY A 20 9.65 -12.06 -7.26
CA GLY A 20 9.21 -12.56 -8.56
C GLY A 20 7.68 -12.57 -8.77
N SER A 21 6.87 -12.22 -7.76
CA SER A 21 5.44 -11.94 -7.99
C SER A 21 5.28 -10.69 -8.84
N SER A 22 4.37 -10.70 -9.81
CA SER A 22 4.12 -9.55 -10.70
C SER A 22 2.98 -8.64 -10.23
N THR A 23 2.21 -9.05 -9.23
CA THR A 23 0.99 -8.33 -8.84
C THR A 23 0.82 -8.25 -7.33
N ILE A 24 0.02 -7.30 -6.86
CA ILE A 24 -0.54 -7.23 -5.50
C ILE A 24 -2.05 -7.24 -5.58
N THR A 25 -2.69 -8.07 -4.77
CA THR A 25 -4.15 -8.10 -4.66
C THR A 25 -4.59 -7.12 -3.57
N VAL A 26 -5.50 -6.22 -3.91
CA VAL A 26 -6.16 -5.31 -2.96
C VAL A 26 -7.66 -5.55 -2.96
N THR A 27 -8.27 -5.55 -1.78
CA THR A 27 -9.71 -5.78 -1.65
C THR A 27 -10.51 -4.51 -1.86
N ARG A 28 -11.80 -4.63 -2.18
CA ARG A 28 -12.72 -3.49 -2.28
C ARG A 28 -12.69 -2.62 -1.03
N ASN A 29 -12.67 -3.23 0.15
CA ASN A 29 -12.65 -2.50 1.42
C ASN A 29 -11.33 -1.72 1.61
N GLU A 30 -10.19 -2.30 1.24
CA GLU A 30 -8.90 -1.60 1.27
C GLU A 30 -8.88 -0.41 0.31
N ILE A 31 -9.41 -0.59 -0.91
CA ILE A 31 -9.49 0.49 -1.90
C ILE A 31 -10.36 1.64 -1.37
N LEU A 32 -11.57 1.33 -0.92
CA LEU A 32 -12.50 2.33 -0.38
C LEU A 32 -11.93 3.03 0.85
N TYR A 33 -11.28 2.29 1.74
CA TYR A 33 -10.64 2.86 2.92
C TYR A 33 -9.49 3.79 2.53
N GLY A 34 -8.63 3.38 1.58
CA GLY A 34 -7.54 4.20 1.07
C GLY A 34 -8.02 5.46 0.35
N LEU A 35 -9.13 5.39 -0.38
CA LEU A 35 -9.77 6.55 -1.00
C LEU A 35 -10.41 7.50 0.03
N ASN A 36 -10.96 6.98 1.13
CA ASN A 36 -11.52 7.81 2.20
C ASN A 36 -10.45 8.50 3.06
N GLN A 37 -9.25 7.91 3.16
CA GLN A 37 -8.16 8.38 4.03
C GLN A 37 -6.93 8.86 3.23
N GLN A 38 -7.09 9.30 1.98
CA GLN A 38 -5.99 9.48 0.99
C GLN A 38 -4.69 10.07 1.55
N ASP A 39 -4.75 11.19 2.26
CA ASP A 39 -3.54 11.88 2.77
C ASP A 39 -2.85 11.16 3.93
N LYS A 40 -3.56 10.25 4.58
CA LYS A 40 -3.08 9.45 5.72
C LYS A 40 -2.79 8.00 5.34
N PHE A 41 -3.32 7.51 4.22
CA PHE A 41 -3.20 6.12 3.79
C PHE A 41 -1.91 5.85 3.01
N MET A 42 -1.22 4.77 3.37
CA MET A 42 -0.04 4.27 2.70
C MET A 42 -0.18 2.77 2.48
N LEU A 43 0.11 2.32 1.26
CA LEU A 43 0.31 0.90 0.98
C LEU A 43 1.80 0.58 1.20
N ALA A 44 2.09 -0.31 2.14
CA ALA A 44 3.44 -0.81 2.40
C ALA A 44 3.61 -2.18 1.74
N ILE A 45 4.58 -2.29 0.86
CA ILE A 45 4.87 -3.51 0.11
C ILE A 45 6.15 -4.13 0.67
N VAL A 46 6.10 -5.41 1.03
CA VAL A 46 7.26 -6.17 1.50
C VAL A 46 7.50 -7.32 0.54
N LEU A 47 8.71 -7.43 0.00
CA LEU A 47 9.09 -8.54 -0.87
C LEU A 47 9.92 -9.54 -0.08
N ASP A 48 9.50 -10.80 -0.05
CA ASP A 48 10.12 -11.85 0.75
C ASP A 48 10.64 -12.98 -0.17
N ASP A 49 11.85 -13.50 0.07
CA ASP A 49 12.39 -14.65 -0.66
C ASP A 49 12.54 -15.92 0.18
N GLY A 50 11.96 -15.94 1.38
CA GLY A 50 12.01 -17.03 2.35
C GLY A 50 13.15 -16.93 3.35
N GLU A 51 14.21 -16.17 3.05
CA GLU A 51 15.36 -15.96 3.95
C GLU A 51 15.54 -14.48 4.30
N GLN A 52 15.23 -13.59 3.36
CA GLN A 52 15.38 -12.15 3.48
C GLN A 52 14.11 -11.44 3.00
N HIS A 53 13.91 -10.23 3.53
CA HIS A 53 12.85 -9.34 3.09
C HIS A 53 13.43 -8.02 2.60
N GLU A 54 12.82 -7.47 1.56
CA GLU A 54 13.10 -6.15 1.00
C GLU A 54 11.90 -5.22 1.21
N GLY A 55 12.18 -3.95 1.51
CA GLY A 55 11.19 -2.95 1.87
C GLY A 55 11.13 -2.70 3.38
N PRO A 56 10.01 -2.19 3.92
CA PRO A 56 8.76 -1.90 3.21
C PRO A 56 8.90 -0.74 2.22
N PHE A 57 8.34 -0.90 1.02
CA PHE A 57 8.21 0.15 0.02
C PHE A 57 6.85 0.85 0.20
N TYR A 58 6.86 2.16 0.45
CA TYR A 58 5.64 2.90 0.74
C TYR A 58 5.08 3.62 -0.48
N VAL A 59 3.85 3.30 -0.87
CA VAL A 59 3.11 4.00 -1.94
C VAL A 59 2.03 4.88 -1.31
N THR A 60 2.15 6.19 -1.49
CA THR A 60 1.13 7.16 -1.04
C THR A 60 0.06 7.36 -2.11
N LYS A 61 -1.21 7.42 -1.70
CA LYS A 61 -2.37 7.52 -2.61
C LYS A 61 -2.32 6.44 -3.72
N PRO A 62 -2.30 5.14 -3.35
CA PRO A 62 -2.17 4.05 -4.32
C PRO A 62 -3.42 3.87 -5.20
N PHE A 63 -4.58 4.36 -4.77
CA PHE A 63 -5.85 4.22 -5.48
C PHE A 63 -6.36 5.55 -5.98
N THR A 64 -6.95 5.56 -7.18
CA THR A 64 -7.50 6.76 -7.83
C THR A 64 -9.00 6.67 -8.08
N GLN A 65 -9.57 5.46 -8.02
CA GLN A 65 -10.98 5.21 -8.33
C GLN A 65 -11.52 4.02 -7.53
N GLU A 66 -12.82 4.04 -7.27
CA GLU A 66 -13.52 2.92 -6.66
C GLU A 66 -13.65 1.74 -7.63
N PRO A 67 -13.68 0.49 -7.12
CA PRO A 67 -14.00 -0.68 -7.93
C PRO A 67 -15.49 -0.74 -8.26
N ASP A 68 -15.85 -1.46 -9.33
CA ASP A 68 -17.24 -1.74 -9.69
C ASP A 68 -17.99 -2.49 -8.56
N TRP A 69 -19.31 -2.37 -8.49
CA TRP A 69 -20.16 -2.86 -7.39
C TRP A 69 -20.02 -4.37 -7.14
N ALA A 70 -19.74 -5.15 -8.19
CA ALA A 70 -19.57 -6.60 -8.10
C ALA A 70 -18.11 -7.05 -7.91
N VAL A 71 -17.14 -6.12 -7.91
CA VAL A 71 -15.71 -6.44 -7.78
C VAL A 71 -15.33 -6.54 -6.31
N THR A 72 -14.85 -7.70 -5.88
CA THR A 72 -14.41 -7.92 -4.50
C THR A 72 -12.93 -7.60 -4.28
N SER A 73 -12.11 -7.69 -5.33
CA SER A 73 -10.68 -7.35 -5.31
C SER A 73 -10.15 -6.99 -6.69
N ILE A 74 -9.02 -6.28 -6.73
CA ILE A 74 -8.27 -5.95 -7.94
C ILE A 74 -6.83 -6.39 -7.77
N ASN A 75 -6.20 -6.90 -8.84
CA ASN A 75 -4.76 -7.11 -8.90
C ASN A 75 -4.11 -5.88 -9.53
N LEU A 76 -3.20 -5.25 -8.78
CA LEU A 76 -2.38 -4.15 -9.23
C LEU A 76 -1.02 -4.67 -9.69
N ASP A 77 -0.45 -4.04 -10.70
CA ASP A 77 0.91 -4.31 -11.17
C ASP A 77 1.93 -3.90 -10.10
N LEU A 78 2.78 -4.84 -9.70
CA LEU A 78 3.77 -4.62 -8.65
C LEU A 78 4.85 -3.62 -9.08
N ASP A 79 5.36 -3.74 -10.30
CA ASP A 79 6.46 -2.90 -10.79
C ASP A 79 6.01 -1.44 -10.89
N GLN A 80 4.78 -1.19 -11.34
CA GLN A 80 4.19 0.16 -11.37
C GLN A 80 4.01 0.74 -9.96
N LEU A 81 3.68 -0.09 -8.97
CA LEU A 81 3.59 0.34 -7.57
C LEU A 81 4.97 0.67 -7.00
N LEU A 82 5.96 -0.19 -7.22
CA LEU A 82 7.34 0.00 -6.74
C LEU A 82 8.00 1.23 -7.39
N ALA A 83 7.74 1.51 -8.66
CA ALA A 83 8.22 2.71 -9.34
C ALA A 83 7.71 4.02 -8.72
N ARG A 84 6.56 3.98 -8.03
CA ARG A 84 5.97 5.11 -7.30
C ARG A 84 6.30 5.11 -5.81
N ALA A 85 6.93 4.05 -5.32
CA ALA A 85 7.18 3.88 -3.90
C ALA A 85 8.33 4.78 -3.42
N LYS A 86 8.25 5.17 -2.15
CA LYS A 86 9.34 5.81 -1.43
C LYS A 86 9.93 4.82 -0.45
N GLN A 87 11.27 4.77 -0.39
CA GLN A 87 11.95 4.05 0.68
C GLN A 87 11.79 4.84 2.00
N PRO A 88 11.65 4.15 3.14
CA PRO A 88 11.72 4.81 4.43
C PRO A 88 13.09 5.49 4.56
N ASN A 89 13.08 6.78 4.88
CA ASN A 89 14.26 7.51 5.32
C ASN A 89 14.64 7.11 6.75
#